data_AF-X1I9L3-F1
#
_entry.id   AF-X1I9L3-F1
#
_cell.length_a   1.000
_cell.length_b   1.000
_cell.length_c   1.000
_cell.angle_alpha   90.00
_cell.angle_beta   90.00
_cell.angle_gamma   90.00
#
_symmetry.space_group_name_H-M   'P 1'
#
loop_
_entity.id
_entity.type
_entity.pdbx_description
1 polymer ?
#
loop_
_entity_poly.entity_id
_entity_poly.type
_entity_poly.pdbx_seq_one_letter_code
_entity_poly.pdbx_strand_id
1 'polypeptide(L)'
;MMKPYTQPAFLICAVVLAIAGIAMEWVHVEKLPFTLKKTLDRLDEKGLAPYKVVSRGKIKNEEVVKSLGTEDYIQWILEDTDATADSAVRKCLLFITYYELPDKVPHVPEECYMGTGHQRLASDSVTF
;
A
#
# COMPACT_ATOMS: atom_id res chain seq x y z
N MET A 1 22.51 -9.76 -50.80
CA MET A 1 22.57 -9.46 -49.35
C MET A 1 21.14 -9.37 -48.85
N MET A 2 20.71 -10.28 -47.97
CA MET A 2 19.35 -10.25 -47.42
C MET A 2 19.18 -9.02 -46.54
N LYS A 3 18.02 -8.36 -46.62
CA LYS A 3 17.74 -7.20 -45.78
C LYS A 3 17.59 -7.67 -44.33
N PRO A 4 18.05 -6.90 -43.31
CA PRO A 4 18.03 -7.33 -41.92
C PRO A 4 16.65 -7.81 -41.44
N TYR A 5 15.58 -7.14 -41.86
CA TYR A 5 14.19 -7.48 -41.52
C TYR A 5 13.62 -8.70 -42.27
N THR A 6 14.36 -9.28 -43.21
CA THR A 6 14.00 -10.54 -43.91
C THR A 6 14.83 -11.72 -43.43
N GLN A 7 15.72 -11.51 -42.45
CA GLN A 7 16.49 -12.61 -41.87
C GLN A 7 15.55 -13.58 -41.13
N PRO A 8 15.69 -14.90 -41.33
CA PRO A 8 14.81 -15.89 -40.72
C PRO A 8 14.75 -15.78 -39.19
N ALA A 9 15.89 -15.53 -38.54
CA ALA A 9 15.95 -15.33 -37.09
C ALA A 9 15.12 -14.12 -36.63
N PHE A 10 15.20 -12.99 -37.35
CA PHE A 10 14.43 -11.79 -37.04
C PHE A 10 12.92 -12.05 -37.18
N LEU A 11 12.51 -12.72 -38.25
CA LEU A 11 11.10 -13.07 -38.47
C LEU A 11 10.57 -14.03 -37.40
N ILE A 12 11.36 -15.02 -36.99
CA ILE A 12 11.00 -15.94 -35.90
C ILE A 12 10.79 -15.17 -34.59
N CYS A 13 11.72 -14.27 -34.23
CA CYS A 13 11.58 -13.45 -33.03
C CYS A 13 10.35 -12.54 -33.08
N ALA A 14 10.08 -11.91 -34.23
CA ALA A 14 8.91 -11.04 -34.40
C ALA A 14 7.59 -11.81 -34.25
N VAL A 15 7.51 -13.03 -34.80
CA VAL A 15 6.34 -13.90 -34.65
C VAL A 15 6.15 -14.35 -33.20
N VAL A 16 7.22 -14.76 -32.52
CA VAL A 16 7.15 -15.15 -31.09
C VAL A 16 6.69 -13.96 -30.24
N LEU A 17 7.19 -12.76 -30.50
CA LEU A 17 6.78 -11.54 -29.80
C LEU A 17 5.29 -11.21 -30.04
N ALA A 18 4.83 -11.32 -31.29
CA ALA A 18 3.43 -11.06 -31.63
C ALA A 18 2.47 -12.04 -30.93
N ILE A 19 2.83 -13.34 -30.91
CA ILE A 19 2.04 -14.37 -30.22
C ILE A 19 2.04 -14.12 -28.70
N ALA A 20 3.20 -13.79 -28.12
CA ALA A 20 3.30 -13.48 -26.70
C ALA A 20 2.46 -12.25 -26.32
N GLY A 21 2.47 -11.20 -27.14
CA GLY A 21 1.65 -10.00 -26.93
C GLY A 21 0.15 -10.30 -26.89
N ILE A 22 -0.36 -11.05 -27.88
CA ILE A 22 -1.77 -11.47 -27.92
C ILE A 22 -2.11 -12.36 -26.73
N ALA A 23 -1.21 -13.29 -26.38
CA ALA A 23 -1.44 -14.18 -25.23
C ALA A 23 -1.56 -13.42 -23.91
N MET A 24 -0.83 -12.31 -23.74
CA MET A 24 -0.96 -11.49 -22.52
C MET A 24 -2.33 -10.83 -22.38
N GLU A 25 -3.03 -10.51 -23.46
CA GLU A 25 -4.41 -9.97 -23.39
C GLU A 25 -5.42 -11.00 -22.85
N TRP A 26 -5.12 -12.29 -22.98
CA TRP A 26 -5.96 -13.36 -22.46
C TRP A 26 -5.57 -13.84 -21.06
N VAL A 27 -4.40 -13.43 -20.56
CA VAL A 27 -3.91 -13.80 -19.23
C VAL A 27 -4.27 -12.69 -18.24
N HIS A 28 -5.41 -12.86 -17.58
CA HIS A 28 -5.80 -12.00 -16.46
C HIS A 28 -5.16 -12.53 -15.17
N VAL A 29 -4.05 -11.93 -14.74
CA VAL A 29 -3.44 -12.22 -13.45
C VAL A 29 -4.10 -11.34 -12.40
N GLU A 30 -5.07 -11.88 -11.67
CA GLU A 30 -5.64 -11.21 -10.50
C GLU A 30 -4.81 -11.54 -9.25
N LYS A 31 -4.36 -10.49 -8.54
CA LYS A 31 -3.73 -10.67 -7.24
C LYS A 31 -4.80 -10.95 -6.20
N LEU A 32 -4.95 -12.22 -5.85
CA LEU A 32 -5.88 -12.64 -4.81
C LEU A 32 -5.51 -12.08 -3.44
N PRO A 33 -6.51 -11.90 -2.55
CA PRO A 33 -6.28 -11.53 -1.16
C PRO A 33 -5.30 -12.48 -0.48
N PHE A 34 -4.41 -11.91 0.32
CA PHE A 34 -3.61 -12.70 1.25
C PHE A 34 -4.19 -12.50 2.64
N THR A 35 -4.55 -13.58 3.34
CA THR A 35 -5.13 -13.46 4.68
C THR A 35 -4.04 -13.37 5.75
N LEU A 36 -4.33 -12.64 6.84
CA LEU A 36 -3.41 -12.62 7.97
C LEU A 36 -3.34 -13.98 8.64
N LYS A 37 -2.11 -14.47 8.88
CA LYS A 37 -1.89 -15.68 9.70
C LYS A 37 -2.30 -15.46 11.17
N LYS A 38 -2.25 -14.21 11.65
CA LYS A 38 -2.59 -13.77 13.01
C LYS A 38 -3.14 -12.34 12.94
N THR A 39 -4.20 -12.06 13.70
CA THR A 39 -4.72 -10.70 13.83
C THR A 39 -3.67 -9.72 14.37
N LEU A 40 -3.79 -8.44 13.97
CA LEU A 40 -2.91 -7.37 14.43
C LEU A 40 -3.04 -7.09 15.93
N ASP A 41 -4.13 -7.48 16.58
CA ASP A 41 -4.27 -7.38 18.04
C ASP A 41 -3.25 -8.23 18.81
N ARG A 42 -2.57 -9.18 18.13
CA ARG A 42 -1.49 -10.01 18.68
C ARG A 42 -0.09 -9.42 18.49
N LEU A 43 0.03 -8.20 17.95
CA LEU A 43 1.32 -7.53 17.79
C LEU A 43 1.99 -7.33 19.16
N ASP A 44 3.25 -7.75 19.28
CA ASP A 44 3.99 -7.66 20.55
C ASP A 44 4.56 -6.25 20.74
N GLU A 45 4.06 -5.56 21.77
CA GLU A 45 4.52 -4.22 22.14
C GLU A 45 6.00 -4.19 22.55
N LYS A 46 6.56 -5.30 23.05
CA LYS A 46 7.96 -5.36 23.47
C LYS A 46 8.92 -5.26 22.29
N GLY A 47 8.47 -5.64 21.10
CA GLY A 47 9.23 -5.49 19.86
C GLY A 47 9.37 -4.03 19.39
N LEU A 48 8.65 -3.10 20.03
CA LEU A 48 8.70 -1.67 19.68
C LEU A 48 9.75 -0.88 20.47
N ALA A 49 10.53 -1.51 21.35
CA ALA A 49 11.58 -0.83 22.11
C ALA A 49 12.51 0.00 21.19
N PRO A 50 12.85 1.25 21.54
CA PRO A 50 12.64 1.90 22.85
C PRO A 50 11.22 2.47 23.07
N TYR A 51 10.34 2.43 22.08
CA TYR A 51 8.99 3.00 22.22
C TYR A 51 8.10 2.18 23.16
N LYS A 52 7.37 2.89 24.01
CA LYS A 52 6.37 2.32 24.91
C LYS A 52 4.96 2.66 24.43
N VAL A 53 4.09 1.66 24.34
CA VAL A 53 2.65 1.89 24.08
C VAL A 53 2.02 2.54 25.30
N VAL A 54 1.52 3.77 25.15
CA VAL A 54 0.86 4.53 26.22
C VAL A 54 -0.66 4.60 26.05
N SER A 55 -1.18 4.37 24.85
CA SER A 55 -2.62 4.30 24.60
C SER A 55 -2.95 3.42 23.41
N ARG A 56 -4.11 2.77 23.45
CA ARG A 56 -4.70 1.99 22.34
C ARG A 56 -6.07 2.57 22.01
N GLY A 57 -6.21 3.09 20.82
CA GLY A 57 -7.47 3.55 20.25
C GLY A 57 -8.15 2.44 19.45
N LYS A 58 -9.49 2.53 19.41
CA LYS A 58 -10.31 1.85 18.41
C LYS A 58 -11.21 2.91 17.75
N ILE A 59 -11.43 2.76 16.46
CA ILE A 59 -12.27 3.65 15.67
C ILE A 59 -13.71 3.35 16.06
N LYS A 60 -14.42 4.33 16.64
CA LYS A 60 -15.81 4.17 17.08
C LYS A 60 -16.84 4.44 15.98
N ASN A 61 -16.44 5.15 14.93
CA ASN A 61 -17.32 5.46 13.81
C ASN A 61 -17.34 4.29 12.83
N GLU A 62 -18.49 3.62 12.70
CA GLU A 62 -18.68 2.47 11.82
C GLU A 62 -18.51 2.80 10.34
N GLU A 63 -18.87 4.01 9.89
CA GLU A 63 -18.66 4.43 8.50
C GLU A 63 -17.16 4.52 8.18
N VAL A 64 -16.35 4.92 9.15
CA VAL A 64 -14.89 4.99 9.01
C VAL A 64 -14.30 3.58 8.94
N VAL A 65 -14.75 2.65 9.79
CA VAL A 65 -14.30 1.24 9.73
C VAL A 65 -14.72 0.59 8.41
N LYS A 66 -15.95 0.85 7.95
CA LYS A 66 -16.44 0.38 6.65
C LYS A 66 -15.61 0.94 5.50
N SER A 67 -15.23 2.21 5.56
CA SER A 67 -14.39 2.87 4.56
C SER A 67 -12.96 2.35 4.56
N LEU A 68 -12.43 1.98 5.74
CA LEU A 68 -11.13 1.33 5.90
C LEU A 68 -11.10 -0.03 5.19
N GLY A 69 -12.27 -0.69 5.07
CA GLY A 69 -12.42 -1.96 4.38
C GLY A 69 -11.82 -3.15 5.14
N THR A 70 -11.56 -2.99 6.43
CA THR A 70 -11.05 -4.04 7.32
C THR A 70 -11.33 -3.75 8.79
N GLU A 71 -11.44 -4.80 9.58
CA GLU A 71 -11.46 -4.76 11.05
C GLU A 71 -10.08 -5.06 11.66
N ASP A 72 -9.15 -5.61 10.87
CA ASP A 72 -7.77 -5.85 11.28
C ASP A 72 -6.96 -4.55 11.15
N TYR A 73 -7.08 -3.72 12.20
CA TYR A 73 -6.29 -2.52 12.37
C TYR A 73 -5.88 -2.30 13.83
N ILE A 74 -4.78 -1.58 14.02
CA ILE A 74 -4.38 -1.00 15.30
C ILE A 74 -4.19 0.51 15.18
N GLN A 75 -4.50 1.22 16.27
CA GLN A 75 -4.22 2.64 16.42
C GLN A 75 -3.61 2.86 17.80
N TRP A 76 -2.30 2.98 17.90
CA TRP A 76 -1.59 3.08 19.17
C TRP A 76 -0.89 4.43 19.30
N ILE A 77 -0.92 5.01 20.50
CA ILE A 77 -0.02 6.12 20.85
C ILE A 77 1.21 5.51 21.50
N LEU A 78 2.35 5.79 20.90
CA LEU A 78 3.66 5.40 21.37
C LEU A 78 4.35 6.59 22.03
N GLU A 79 5.14 6.33 23.07
CA GLU A 79 6.02 7.29 23.69
C GLU A 79 7.47 6.81 23.53
N ASP A 80 8.32 7.67 22.99
CA ASP A 80 9.76 7.45 22.95
C ASP A 80 10.33 7.66 24.36
N THR A 81 10.96 6.63 24.93
CA THR A 81 11.55 6.69 26.27
C THR A 81 12.89 7.40 26.30
N ASP A 82 13.55 7.56 25.14
CA ASP A 82 14.86 8.18 25.04
C ASP A 82 14.75 9.69 24.77
N ALA A 83 13.57 10.15 24.35
CA ALA A 83 13.28 11.57 24.12
C ALA A 83 13.11 12.34 25.45
N THR A 84 13.57 13.60 25.46
CA THR A 84 13.37 14.49 26.60
C THR A 84 11.89 14.78 26.84
N ALA A 85 11.54 15.12 28.08
CA ALA A 85 10.13 15.25 28.45
C ALA A 85 9.38 16.37 27.72
N ASP A 86 10.11 17.38 27.27
CA ASP A 86 9.67 18.55 26.50
C ASP A 86 9.79 18.37 24.98
N SER A 87 10.27 17.22 24.50
CA SER A 87 10.41 16.96 23.07
C SER A 87 9.06 16.90 22.37
N ALA A 88 8.90 17.72 21.32
CA ALA A 88 7.70 17.76 20.49
C ALA A 88 7.44 16.44 19.72
N VAL A 89 8.45 15.59 19.58
CA VAL A 89 8.37 14.30 18.86
C VAL A 89 8.29 13.10 19.81
N ARG A 90 8.15 13.34 21.13
CA ARG A 90 8.11 12.26 22.13
C ARG A 90 6.92 11.31 21.95
N LYS A 91 5.81 11.77 21.36
CA LYS A 91 4.61 10.96 21.14
C LYS A 91 4.34 10.75 19.66
N CYS A 92 4.13 9.50 19.29
CA CYS A 92 3.87 9.09 17.90
C CYS A 92 2.55 8.32 17.82
N LEU A 93 1.85 8.48 16.69
CA LEU A 93 0.70 7.64 16.35
C LEU A 93 1.16 6.50 15.44
N LEU A 94 1.06 5.27 15.91
CA LEU A 94 1.22 4.07 15.08
C LEU A 94 -0.16 3.61 14.62
N PHE A 95 -0.41 3.70 13.32
CA PHE A 95 -1.62 3.18 12.69
C PHE A 95 -1.24 2.11 11.67
N ILE A 96 -1.70 0.89 11.87
CA ILE A 96 -1.50 -0.23 10.94
C ILE A 96 -2.89 -0.75 10.57
N THR A 97 -3.13 -0.94 9.29
CA THR A 97 -4.36 -1.50 8.74
C THR A 97 -4.01 -2.61 7.76
N TYR A 98 -4.78 -3.69 7.75
CA TYR A 98 -4.60 -4.80 6.83
C TYR A 98 -5.90 -5.14 6.12
N TYR A 99 -5.97 -4.89 4.82
CA TYR A 99 -7.15 -5.18 4.00
C TYR A 99 -6.96 -6.45 3.17
N GLU A 100 -8.01 -7.26 3.09
CA GLU A 100 -8.07 -8.48 2.27
C GLU A 100 -8.73 -8.21 0.91
N LEU A 101 -8.73 -6.95 0.44
CA LEU A 101 -9.28 -6.60 -0.87
C LEU A 101 -8.20 -6.77 -1.95
N PRO A 102 -8.53 -7.39 -3.10
CA PRO A 102 -7.64 -7.44 -4.24
C PRO A 102 -7.34 -6.00 -4.68
N ASP A 103 -6.05 -5.71 -4.78
CA ASP A 103 -5.41 -4.47 -5.20
C ASP A 103 -6.16 -3.15 -4.92
N LYS A 104 -5.79 -2.52 -3.80
CA LYS A 104 -5.99 -1.07 -3.58
C LYS A 104 -4.67 -0.46 -3.17
N VAL A 105 -3.63 -0.60 -3.98
CA VAL A 105 -2.53 0.35 -3.83
C VAL A 105 -2.90 1.58 -4.66
N PRO A 106 -3.47 2.66 -4.08
CA PRO A 106 -3.46 3.93 -4.77
C PRO A 106 -2.00 4.37 -4.77
N HIS A 107 -1.24 3.95 -5.78
CA HIS A 107 -0.03 4.66 -6.17
C HIS A 107 -0.38 5.97 -6.89
N VAL A 108 -1.56 6.53 -6.61
CA VAL A 108 -1.95 7.89 -6.99
C VAL A 108 -1.37 8.76 -5.88
N PRO A 109 -0.22 9.43 -6.11
CA PRO A 109 0.52 10.11 -5.05
C PRO A 109 -0.35 11.07 -4.23
N GLU A 110 -1.35 11.68 -4.88
CA GLU A 110 -2.33 12.58 -4.31
C GLU A 110 -3.13 11.95 -3.15
N GLU A 111 -3.54 10.68 -3.25
CA GLU A 111 -4.28 9.99 -2.18
C GLU A 111 -3.36 9.66 -0.99
N CYS A 112 -2.10 9.29 -1.26
CA CYS A 112 -1.10 9.05 -0.22
C CYS A 112 -0.71 10.32 0.55
N TYR A 113 -0.59 11.47 -0.13
CA TYR A 113 -0.27 12.74 0.52
C TYR A 113 -1.38 13.20 1.47
N MET A 114 -2.66 13.05 1.08
CA MET A 114 -3.76 13.41 1.98
C MET A 114 -3.85 12.48 3.20
N GLY A 115 -3.59 11.18 3.04
CA GLY A 115 -3.59 10.22 4.15
C GLY A 115 -2.53 10.49 5.23
N THR A 116 -1.46 11.22 4.89
CA THR A 116 -0.37 11.62 5.82
C THR A 116 -0.57 13.00 6.44
N GLY A 117 -1.72 13.65 6.18
CA GLY A 117 -2.08 14.94 6.78
C GLY A 117 -1.72 16.15 5.92
N HIS A 118 -1.32 15.99 4.66
CA HIS A 118 -1.16 17.12 3.75
C HIS A 118 -2.51 17.60 3.22
N GLN A 119 -2.67 18.92 3.14
CA GLN A 119 -3.84 19.55 2.55
C GLN A 119 -3.62 19.82 1.06
N ARG A 120 -4.54 19.38 0.21
CA ARG A 120 -4.50 19.67 -1.23
C ARG A 120 -4.78 21.16 -1.47
N LEU A 121 -3.77 21.90 -1.97
CA LEU A 121 -3.88 23.34 -2.22
C LEU A 121 -4.53 23.68 -3.57
N ALA A 122 -4.34 22.83 -4.59
CA ALA A 122 -4.95 22.96 -5.91
C ALA A 122 -4.98 21.59 -6.63
N SER A 123 -5.82 21.44 -7.65
CA SER A 123 -5.89 20.26 -8.50
C SER A 123 -6.16 20.72 -9.92
N ASP A 124 -5.17 20.62 -10.80
CA ASP A 124 -5.36 20.92 -12.22
C ASP A 124 -5.98 19.70 -12.91
N SER A 125 -7.16 19.88 -13.50
CA SER A 125 -7.82 18.86 -14.30
C SER A 125 -7.15 18.78 -15.67
N VAL A 126 -6.18 17.89 -15.84
CA VAL A 126 -5.69 17.54 -17.19
C VAL A 126 -6.77 16.73 -17.88
N THR A 127 -7.40 17.32 -18.87
CA THR A 127 -8.35 16.66 -19.78
C THR A 127 -7.55 16.07 -20.94
N PHE A 128 -7.75 14.79 -21.24
CA PHE A 128 -7.22 14.13 -22.45
C PHE A 128 -8.20 14.25 -23.60
#